data_AF-A0A4V1IVU3-F1
#
_entry.id   AF-A0A4V1IVU3-F1
#
_cell.length_a   1.000
_cell.length_b   1.000
_cell.length_c   1.000
_cell.angle_alpha   90.00
_cell.angle_beta   90.00
_cell.angle_gamma   90.00
#
_symmetry.space_group_name_H-M   'P 1'
#
loop_
_entity.id
_entity.type
_entity.pdbx_description
1 polymer ?
#
loop_
_entity_poly.entity_id
_entity_poly.type
_entity_poly.pdbx_seq_one_letter_code
_entity_poly.pdbx_strand_id
1 'polypeptide(L)' 'LASATKGYGGADLKALCTEAALRAIRRRYPQIYDSKQKLLLDPKSVHVAEADFVAAMK' A
#
# COMPACT_ATOMS: atom_id res chain seq x y z
N LEU A 1 -4.06 6.71 12.94
CA LEU A 1 -4.02 7.44 11.66
C LEU A 1 -4.62 8.84 11.72
N ALA A 2 -5.88 9.02 12.13
CA ALA A 2 -6.55 10.33 12.06
C ALA A 2 -5.80 11.49 12.76
N SER A 3 -5.16 11.22 13.90
CA SER A 3 -4.32 12.19 14.59
C SER A 3 -3.04 12.57 13.83
N ALA A 4 -2.51 11.65 13.01
CA ALA A 4 -1.30 11.82 12.23
C ALA A 4 -1.56 12.43 10.84
N THR A 5 -2.80 12.38 10.35
CA THR A 5 -3.22 12.97 9.06
C THR A 5 -3.83 14.36 9.24
N LYS A 6 -3.44 15.09 10.29
CA LYS A 6 -3.93 16.46 10.52
C LYS A 6 -3.46 17.36 9.38
N GLY A 7 -4.40 18.06 8.73
CA GLY A 7 -4.10 18.93 7.59
C GLY A 7 -4.13 18.24 6.23
N TYR A 8 -4.38 16.92 6.18
CA TYR A 8 -4.57 16.21 4.92
C TYR A 8 -5.96 16.55 4.36
N GLY A 9 -5.99 16.95 3.09
CA GLY A 9 -7.23 17.07 2.32
C GLY A 9 -7.70 15.71 1.81
N GLY A 10 -8.87 15.69 1.16
CA GLY A 10 -9.41 14.46 0.55
C GLY A 10 -8.48 13.85 -0.51
N ALA A 11 -7.73 14.68 -1.24
CA ALA A 11 -6.72 14.22 -2.20
C ALA A 11 -5.54 13.53 -1.52
N ASP A 12 -5.04 14.09 -0.41
CA ASP A 12 -3.92 13.53 0.34
C ASP A 12 -4.30 12.19 0.98
N LEU A 13 -5.53 12.08 1.51
CA LEU A 13 -6.06 10.82 2.03
C LEU A 13 -6.20 9.77 0.94
N LYS A 14 -6.66 10.17 -0.27
CA LYS A 14 -6.74 9.27 -1.42
C LYS A 14 -5.34 8.78 -1.83
N ALA A 15 -4.37 9.68 -1.91
CA ALA A 15 -2.99 9.33 -2.22
C ALA A 15 -2.40 8.40 -1.15
N LEU A 16 -2.61 8.70 0.14
CA LEU A 16 -2.15 7.88 1.25
C LEU A 16 -2.70 6.44 1.19
N CYS A 17 -4.00 6.28 0.97
CA CYS A 17 -4.61 4.95 0.82
C CYS A 17 -4.07 4.19 -0.40
N THR A 18 -3.81 4.90 -1.50
CA THR A 18 -3.24 4.31 -2.71
C THR A 18 -1.82 3.80 -2.45
N GLU A 19 -1.00 4.60 -1.79
CA GLU A 19 0.37 4.24 -1.45
C GLU A 19 0.43 3.10 -0.43
N ALA A 20 -0.43 3.11 0.59
CA ALA A 20 -0.54 2.01 1.55
C ALA A 20 -0.93 0.69 0.87
N ALA A 21 -1.85 0.73 -0.11
CA ALA A 21 -2.20 -0.45 -0.89
C ALA A 21 -1.02 -0.98 -1.73
N LEU A 22 -0.27 -0.10 -2.39
CA LEU A 22 0.92 -0.48 -3.16
C LEU A 22 1.99 -1.11 -2.26
N ARG A 23 2.18 -0.57 -1.06
CA ARG A 23 3.11 -1.14 -0.06
C ARG A 23 2.68 -2.53 0.41
N ALA A 24 1.38 -2.74 0.64
CA ALA A 24 0.85 -4.05 1.00
C ALA A 24 1.07 -5.08 -0.14
N ILE A 25 0.88 -4.68 -1.40
CA ILE A 25 1.16 -5.51 -2.57
C ILE A 25 2.66 -5.85 -2.62
N ARG A 26 3.54 -4.86 -2.45
CA ARG A 26 5.00 -5.08 -2.47
C ARG A 26 5.48 -5.98 -1.35
N ARG A 27 4.88 -5.90 -0.16
CA ARG A 27 5.15 -6.82 0.95
C ARG A 27 4.70 -8.25 0.63
N ARG A 28 3.51 -8.41 0.05
CA ARG A 28 2.92 -9.73 -0.19
C ARG A 28 3.55 -10.43 -1.40
N TYR A 29 3.88 -9.67 -2.43
CA TYR A 29 4.35 -10.17 -3.71
C TYR A 29 5.58 -9.38 -4.23
N PRO A 30 6.73 -9.44 -3.53
CA PRO A 30 7.95 -8.77 -3.96
C PRO A 30 8.40 -9.22 -5.36
N GLN A 31 8.15 -10.47 -5.73
CA GLN A 31 8.54 -11.05 -7.02
C GLN A 31 7.94 -10.36 -8.26
N ILE A 32 6.87 -9.57 -8.12
CA ILE A 32 6.28 -8.78 -9.22
C ILE A 32 7.27 -7.72 -9.70
N TYR A 33 8.17 -7.26 -8.83
CA TYR A 33 9.15 -6.23 -9.15
C TYR A 33 10.46 -6.81 -9.74
N ASP A 34 10.71 -8.10 -9.50
CA ASP A 34 11.96 -8.76 -9.91
C ASP A 34 11.79 -9.63 -11.16
N SER A 35 10.55 -10.02 -11.49
CA SER A 35 10.24 -10.87 -12.65
C SER A 35 9.51 -10.11 -13.76
N LYS A 36 9.89 -10.38 -15.01
CA LYS A 36 9.19 -9.88 -16.20
C LYS A 36 8.08 -10.83 -16.68
N GLN A 37 7.91 -11.98 -16.03
CA GLN A 37 6.91 -12.98 -16.40
C GLN A 37 5.57 -12.66 -15.74
N LYS A 38 4.45 -13.04 -16.40
CA LYS A 38 3.12 -12.95 -15.80
C LYS A 38 2.97 -14.00 -14.71
N LEU A 39 2.80 -13.54 -13.47
CA LEU A 39 2.62 -14.40 -12.31
C LEU A 39 1.13 -14.57 -12.00
N LEU A 40 0.73 -15.78 -11.60
CA LEU A 40 -0.60 -16.03 -11.03
C LEU A 40 -0.59 -15.58 -9.57
N LEU A 41 -1.41 -14.60 -9.25
CA LEU A 41 -1.51 -14.01 -7.92
C LEU A 41 -2.95 -14.13 -7.45
N ASP A 42 -3.13 -14.38 -6.16
CA ASP A 42 -4.44 -14.28 -5.52
C ASP A 42 -4.61 -12.89 -4.89
N PRO A 43 -5.47 -12.01 -5.44
CA PRO A 43 -5.69 -10.68 -4.90
C PRO A 43 -6.27 -10.71 -3.47
N LYS A 44 -7.01 -11.77 -3.11
CA LYS A 44 -7.64 -11.88 -1.79
C LYS A 44 -6.63 -12.08 -0.67
N SER A 45 -5.39 -12.49 -1.00
CA SER A 45 -4.35 -12.65 0.01
C SER A 45 -3.65 -11.33 0.37
N VAL A 46 -3.90 -10.24 -0.38
CA VAL A 46 -3.35 -8.91 -0.10
C VAL A 46 -4.22 -8.23 0.95
N HIS A 47 -3.64 -7.95 2.11
CA HIS A 47 -4.30 -7.21 3.19
C HIS A 47 -3.43 -6.02 3.57
N VAL A 48 -4.04 -4.83 3.62
CA VAL A 48 -3.39 -3.61 4.08
C VAL A 48 -3.33 -3.63 5.60
N ALA A 49 -2.13 -3.49 6.16
CA ALA A 49 -1.90 -3.43 7.59
C ALA A 49 -1.46 -2.03 8.02
N GLU A 50 -1.48 -1.75 9.32
CA GLU A 50 -1.07 -0.45 9.87
C GLU A 50 0.35 -0.05 9.46
N ALA A 51 1.27 -1.03 9.41
CA ALA A 51 2.65 -0.79 8.96
C ALA A 51 2.73 -0.21 7.53
N ASP A 52 1.78 -0.55 6.65
CA ASP A 52 1.75 -0.05 5.28
C ASP A 52 1.36 1.43 5.24
N PHE A 53 0.42 1.84 6.10
CA PHE A 53 0.05 3.24 6.28
C PHE A 53 1.17 4.05 6.94
N VAL A 54 1.80 3.53 7.99
CA VAL A 54 2.94 4.20 8.64
C VAL A 54 4.10 4.39 7.65
N ALA A 55 4.33 3.40 6.78
CA ALA A 55 5.33 3.50 5.74
C ALA A 55 4.92 4.45 4.61
N ALA A 56 3.62 4.55 4.27
CA ALA A 56 3.10 5.45 3.25
C ALA A 56 3.10 6.94 3.67
N MET A 57 3.18 7.22 4.97
CA MET A 57 3.29 8.60 5.50
C MET A 57 4.72 9.14 5.52
N LYS A 58 5.72 8.31 5.18
CA LYS A 58 7.14 8.67 5.07
C LYS A 58 7.52 8.88 3.62
#